data_AF-A0AAV3XJ50-F1
#
_entry.id   AF-A0AAV3XJ50-F1
#
_cell.length_a   1.000
_cell.length_b   1.000
_cell.length_c   1.000
_cell.angle_alpha   90.00
_cell.angle_beta   90.00
_cell.angle_gamma   90.00
#
_symmetry.space_group_name_H-M   'P 1'
#
loop_
_entity.id
_entity.type
_entity.pdbx_description
1 polymer ?
#
loop_
_entity_poly.entity_id
_entity_poly.type
_entity_poly.pdbx_seq_one_letter_code
_entity_poly.pdbx_strand_id
1 'polypeptide(L)' 'MVWVAGKRLYGDRYTIERKLGEGGFGITYLAKKHNGKRVVIKTLKGKAKI' A
#
# COMPACT_ATOMS: atom_id res chain seq x y z
N MET A 1 -8.46 1.37 -6.31
CA MET A 1 -7.18 1.60 -7.03
C MET A 1 -6.14 0.58 -6.57
N VAL A 2 -5.44 -0.06 -7.50
CA VAL A 2 -4.32 -0.99 -7.24
C VAL A 2 -3.01 -0.23 -7.42
N TRP A 3 -2.04 -0.38 -6.52
CA TRP A 3 -0.70 0.20 -6.67
C TRP A 3 0.29 -0.82 -7.21
N VAL A 4 1.09 -0.40 -8.19
CA VAL A 4 2.14 -1.22 -8.81
C VAL A 4 3.49 -1.02 -8.11
N ALA A 5 4.42 -1.96 -8.31
CA ALA A 5 5.80 -1.82 -7.84
C ALA A 5 6.43 -0.52 -8.37
N GLY A 6 7.22 0.16 -7.54
CA GLY A 6 7.82 1.45 -7.85
C GLY A 6 6.90 2.66 -7.61
N LYS A 7 5.59 2.47 -7.38
CA LYS A 7 4.69 3.58 -7.04
C LYS A 7 5.16 4.25 -5.75
N ARG A 8 5.37 5.56 -5.80
CA ARG A 8 5.72 6.39 -4.65
C ARG A 8 4.48 7.02 -4.03
N LEU A 9 4.42 7.03 -2.70
CA LEU A 9 3.29 7.52 -1.91
C LEU A 9 3.74 8.58 -0.90
N TYR A 10 2.87 9.55 -0.62
CA TYR A 10 3.05 10.57 0.41
C TYR A 10 4.37 11.36 0.28
N GLY A 11 4.66 11.87 -0.92
CA GLY A 11 5.89 12.61 -1.20
C GLY A 11 7.13 11.73 -1.06
N ASP A 12 7.15 10.60 -1.77
CA ASP A 12 8.27 9.64 -1.83
C ASP A 12 8.68 9.00 -0.49
N ARG A 13 7.85 9.18 0.55
CA ARG A 13 8.06 8.57 1.86
C ARG A 13 8.02 7.05 1.80
N TYR A 14 7.23 6.49 0.89
CA TYR A 14 7.09 5.05 0.68
C TYR A 14 7.13 4.69 -0.80
N THR A 15 7.91 3.68 -1.14
CA THR A 15 7.89 3.04 -2.47
C THR A 15 7.28 1.65 -2.35
N ILE A 16 6.23 1.35 -3.12
CA ILE A 16 5.61 0.02 -3.16
C ILE A 16 6.59 -0.98 -3.79
N GLU A 17 6.85 -2.09 -3.09
CA GLU A 17 7.66 -3.20 -3.61
C GLU A 17 6.77 -4.24 -4.30
N ARG A 18 5.70 -4.71 -3.64
CA ARG A 18 4.72 -5.66 -4.22
C ARG A 18 3.42 -5.73 -3.42
N LYS A 19 2.35 -6.25 -4.05
CA LYS A 19 1.14 -6.71 -3.34
C LYS A 19 1.49 -7.95 -2.51
N LEU A 20 1.01 -7.99 -1.27
CA LEU A 20 1.10 -9.15 -0.38
C LEU A 20 -0.20 -9.96 -0.36
N GLY A 21 -1.35 -9.29 -0.54
CA GLY A 21 -2.65 -9.97 -0.58
C GLY A 21 -3.80 -9.00 -0.73
N GLU A 22 -5.00 -9.52 -0.97
CA GLU A 22 -6.25 -8.76 -1.00
C GLU A 22 -7.34 -9.56 -0.29
N GLY A 23 -8.11 -8.87 0.55
CA GLY A 23 -9.28 -9.42 1.23
C GLY A 23 -10.40 -8.41 1.30
N GLY A 24 -11.47 -8.74 2.02
CA GLY A 24 -12.69 -7.92 2.09
C GLY A 24 -12.49 -6.47 2.55
N PHE A 25 -11.43 -6.19 3.32
CA PHE A 25 -11.12 -4.85 3.83
C PHE A 25 -10.17 -4.04 2.94
N GLY A 26 -9.61 -4.64 1.89
CA GLY A 26 -8.71 -3.97 0.94
C GLY A 26 -7.44 -4.75 0.63
N ILE A 27 -6.45 -4.05 0.08
CA ILE A 27 -5.22 -4.63 -0.47
C ILE A 27 -4.06 -4.32 0.49
N THR A 28 -3.25 -5.34 0.78
CA THR A 28 -2.04 -5.23 1.60
C THR A 28 -0.82 -5.21 0.68
N TYR A 29 0.10 -4.27 0.92
CA TYR A 29 1.33 -4.07 0.16
C TYR A 29 2.55 -4.09 1.06
N LEU A 30 3.66 -4.59 0.53
CA LEU A 30 5.00 -4.35 1.06
C LEU A 30 5.53 -3.05 0.47
N ALA A 31 6.11 -2.20 1.30
CA ALA A 31 6.71 -0.93 0.88
C ALA A 31 8.04 -0.68 1.60
N LYS A 32 8.89 0.14 0.98
CA LYS A 32 10.19 0.57 1.52
C LYS A 32 10.17 2.07 1.82
N LYS A 33 10.65 2.46 3.01
CA LYS A 33 10.92 3.86 3.38
C LYS A 33 12.24 4.33 2.77
N HIS A 34 12.45 5.66 2.72
CA HIS A 34 13.72 6.24 2.27
C HIS A 34 14.94 5.70 3.06
N ASN A 35 14.79 5.41 4.35
CA ASN A 35 15.85 4.87 5.20
C ASN A 35 16.08 3.36 5.04
N GLY A 36 15.50 2.73 4.02
CA GLY A 36 15.66 1.31 3.76
C GLY A 36 14.71 0.39 4.53
N LYS A 37 14.02 0.88 5.57
CA LYS A 37 13.12 0.05 6.38
C LYS A 37 11.89 -0.38 5.58
N ARG A 38 11.59 -1.68 5.61
CA ARG A 38 10.36 -2.25 5.05
C ARG A 38 9.18 -2.08 6.01
N VAL A 39 8.02 -1.80 5.45
CA VAL A 39 6.74 -1.66 6.15
C VAL A 39 5.60 -2.30 5.36
N VAL A 40 4.50 -2.57 6.04
CA VAL A 40 3.24 -2.98 5.40
C VAL A 40 2.30 -1.79 5.30
N ILE A 41 1.69 -1.61 4.12
CA ILE A 41 0.65 -0.60 3.89
C ILE A 41 -0.62 -1.32 3.47
N LYS A 42 -1.76 -1.02 4.11
CA LYS A 42 -3.05 -1.59 3.76
C LYS A 42 -3.99 -0.48 3.28
N THR A 43 -4.63 -0.69 2.14
CA THR A 43 -5.74 0.17 1.70
C THR A 43 -7.01 -0.22 2.47
N LEU A 44 -7.80 0.75 2.89
CA LEU A 44 -9.12 0.53 3.46
C LEU A 44 -10.15 0.73 2.34
N LYS A 45 -10.90 -0.32 2.00
CA LYS A 45 -12.14 -0.16 1.22
C LYS A 45 -13.23 0.28 2.21
N GLY A 46 -13.65 1.55 2.14
CA GLY A 46 -14.79 2.02 2.93
C GLY A 46 -16.07 1.32 2.48
N LYS A 47 -16.97 0.99 3.42
CA LYS A 47 -18.39 0.83 3.08
C LYS A 47 -18.99 2.24 3.09
N ALA A 48 -19.28 2.80 1.93
CA ALA A 48 -20.34 3.80 1.85
C ALA A 48 -21.64 3.05 2.15
N LYS A 49 -22.10 3.08 3.40
CA LYS A 49 -23.51 2.83 3.68
C LYS A 49 -24.25 4.08 3.20
N ILE A 50 -25.08 3.90 2.18
CA ILE A 50 -26.19 4.78 1.87
C ILE A 50 -27.25 4.56 2.96
#